data_AF-A0A418LV24-F1
#
_entry.id   AF-A0A418LV24-F1
#
_cell.length_a   1.000
_cell.length_b   1.000
_cell.length_c   1.000
_cell.angle_alpha   90.00
_cell.angle_beta   90.00
_cell.angle_gamma   90.00
#
_symmetry.space_group_name_H-M   'P 1'
#
loop_
_entity.id
_entity.type
_entity.pdbx_description
1 polymer ?
#
loop_
_entity_poly.entity_id
_entity_poly.type
_entity_poly.pdbx_seq_one_letter_code
_entity_poly.pdbx_strand_id
1 'polypeptide(L)'
;MQHLYLTAEHEMFRHTLRRFLEREAVPKFDGWERDRLIPKGFWRKMGNQGYLCPMVSEEYGGAGGDFGHSVVVNVEKDVPN
;
A
#
# COMPACT_ATOMS: atom_id res chain seq x y z
N MET A 1 8.13 4.39 17.74
CA MET A 1 8.07 3.13 18.50
C MET A 1 8.67 2.05 17.62
N GLN A 2 9.71 1.33 18.04
CA GLN A 2 10.32 0.29 17.22
C GLN A 2 9.47 -0.97 17.32
N HIS A 3 8.88 -1.40 16.21
CA HIS A 3 8.10 -2.63 16.15
C HIS A 3 9.05 -3.80 15.88
N LEU A 4 9.15 -4.74 16.81
CA LEU A 4 10.07 -5.88 16.71
C LEU A 4 9.82 -6.78 15.49
N TYR A 5 8.63 -6.73 14.92
CA TYR A 5 8.23 -7.48 13.73
C TYR A 5 8.50 -6.74 12.40
N LEU A 6 9.02 -5.50 12.45
CA LEU A 6 9.38 -4.73 11.26
C LEU A 6 10.89 -4.79 11.03
N THR A 7 11.28 -5.24 9.84
CA THR A 7 12.67 -5.41 9.40
C THR A 7 13.07 -4.24 8.49
N ALA A 8 14.34 -4.19 8.09
CA ALA A 8 14.81 -3.22 7.09
C ALA A 8 14.05 -3.36 5.76
N GLU A 9 13.69 -4.58 5.37
CA GLU A 9 12.87 -4.85 4.18
C GLU A 9 11.48 -4.21 4.29
N HIS A 10 10.82 -4.34 5.45
CA HIS A 10 9.53 -3.70 5.70
C HIS A 10 9.61 -2.17 5.63
N GLU A 11 10.69 -1.57 6.12
CA GLU A 11 10.89 -0.12 6.04
C GLU A 11 11.20 0.34 4.61
N MET A 12 11.96 -0.43 3.82
CA MET A 12 12.13 -0.17 2.40
C MET A 12 10.79 -0.21 1.65
N PHE A 13 10.00 -1.27 1.89
CA PHE A 13 8.67 -1.42 1.33
C PHE A 13 7.77 -0.22 1.71
N ARG A 14 7.77 0.19 2.99
CA ARG A 14 7.06 1.38 3.48
C ARG A 14 7.41 2.63 2.68
N HIS A 15 8.70 2.90 2.50
CA HIS A 15 9.14 4.09 1.77
C HIS A 15 8.67 4.09 0.31
N THR A 16 8.68 2.94 -0.35
CA THR A 16 8.18 2.85 -1.73
C THR A 16 6.67 3.06 -1.81
N LEU A 17 5.91 2.44 -0.92
CA LEU A 17 4.45 2.58 -0.84
C LEU A 17 4.05 4.03 -0.54
N ARG A 18 4.73 4.69 0.41
CA ARG A 18 4.47 6.09 0.74
C ARG A 18 4.63 7.01 -0.46
N ARG A 19 5.75 6.90 -1.18
CA ARG A 19 5.99 7.69 -2.40
C ARG A 19 4.95 7.43 -3.48
N PHE A 20 4.49 6.19 -3.61
CA PHE A 20 3.40 5.86 -4.51
C PHE A 20 2.11 6.57 -4.10
N LEU A 21 1.71 6.52 -2.83
CA LEU A 21 0.50 7.16 -2.32
C LEU A 21 0.56 8.69 -2.41
N GLU A 22 1.68 9.30 -2.07
CA GLU A 22 1.92 10.75 -2.22
C GLU A 22 1.70 11.23 -3.66
N ARG A 23 2.09 10.41 -4.65
CA ARG A 23 1.92 10.75 -6.07
C ARG A 23 0.52 10.39 -6.60
N GLU A 24 -0.02 9.26 -6.19
CA GLU A 24 -1.17 8.64 -6.87
C GLU A 24 -2.49 8.78 -6.12
N ALA A 25 -2.45 8.92 -4.79
CA ALA A 25 -3.62 9.01 -3.93
C ALA A 25 -3.83 10.42 -3.37
N VAL A 26 -2.86 10.96 -2.61
CA VAL A 26 -2.98 12.22 -1.87
C VAL A 26 -3.57 13.37 -2.69
N PRO A 27 -3.05 13.74 -3.89
CA PRO A 27 -3.58 14.88 -4.65
C PRO A 27 -4.98 14.66 -5.26
N LYS A 28 -5.52 13.44 -5.20
CA LYS A 28 -6.82 13.07 -5.82
C LYS A 28 -7.87 12.73 -4.77
N PHE A 29 -7.47 12.64 -3.49
CA PHE A 29 -8.29 12.09 -2.42
C PHE A 29 -9.59 12.88 -2.20
N ASP A 30 -9.51 14.21 -2.10
CA ASP A 30 -10.68 15.09 -1.96
C ASP A 30 -11.73 14.86 -3.08
N GLY A 31 -11.25 14.60 -4.30
CA GLY A 31 -12.12 14.27 -5.42
C GLY A 31 -12.83 12.94 -5.23
N TRP A 32 -12.11 11.93 -4.75
CA TRP A 32 -12.67 10.61 -4.46
C TRP A 32 -13.67 10.65 -3.30
N GLU A 33 -13.43 11.47 -2.28
CA GLU A 33 -14.37 11.67 -1.18
C GLU A 33 -15.66 12.32 -1.66
N ARG A 34 -15.57 13.41 -2.43
CA ARG A 34 -16.75 14.08 -3.01
C ARG A 34 -17.55 13.12 -3.90
N ASP A 35 -16.86 12.35 -4.73
CA ASP A 35 -17.48 11.42 -5.68
C ASP A 35 -17.86 10.07 -5.01
N ARG A 36 -17.51 9.90 -3.73
CA ARG A 36 -17.70 8.68 -2.91
C ARG A 36 -17.17 7.42 -3.57
N LEU A 37 -16.07 7.54 -4.30
CA LEU A 37 -15.54 6.47 -5.15
C LEU A 37 -14.03 6.58 -5.33
N ILE A 38 -13.32 5.51 -4.98
CA ILE A 38 -11.93 5.31 -5.40
C ILE A 38 -11.93 4.66 -6.80
N PRO A 39 -11.31 5.28 -7.83
CA PRO A 39 -11.33 4.77 -9.19
C PRO A 39 -10.71 3.37 -9.31
N LYS A 40 -11.33 2.48 -10.12
CA LYS A 40 -10.77 1.14 -10.42
C LYS A 40 -9.33 1.19 -10.97
N GLY A 41 -8.96 2.26 -11.67
CA GLY A 41 -7.60 2.47 -12.16
C GLY A 41 -6.55 2.56 -11.05
N PHE A 42 -6.91 3.14 -9.89
CA PHE A 42 -6.01 3.20 -8.73
C PHE A 42 -5.70 1.81 -8.18
N TRP A 43 -6.74 0.98 -8.00
CA TRP A 43 -6.58 -0.42 -7.56
C TRP A 43 -5.71 -1.24 -8.52
N ARG A 44 -5.87 -1.05 -9.84
CA ARG A 44 -4.99 -1.70 -10.83
C ARG A 44 -3.54 -1.27 -10.70
N LYS A 45 -3.29 0.03 -10.48
CA LYS A 45 -1.92 0.52 -10.23
C LYS A 45 -1.32 -0.10 -8.97
N MET A 46 -2.08 -0.19 -7.88
CA MET A 46 -1.61 -0.85 -6.65
C MET A 46 -1.28 -2.33 -6.88
N GLY A 47 -2.15 -3.06 -7.56
CA GLY A 47 -1.92 -4.47 -7.90
C GLY A 47 -0.64 -4.67 -8.73
N ASN A 48 -0.45 -3.85 -9.77
CA ASN A 48 0.74 -3.90 -10.62
C ASN A 48 2.06 -3.57 -9.89
N GLN A 49 1.99 -2.95 -8.71
CA GLN A 49 3.16 -2.64 -7.87
C GLN A 49 3.33 -3.63 -6.71
N GLY A 50 2.47 -4.65 -6.60
CA GLY A 50 2.54 -5.65 -5.52
C GLY A 50 2.00 -5.16 -4.17
N TYR A 51 1.25 -4.05 -4.14
CA TYR A 51 0.71 -3.51 -2.88
C TYR A 51 -0.61 -4.16 -2.44
N LEU A 52 -1.22 -5.00 -3.28
CA LEU A 52 -2.43 -5.74 -2.95
C LEU A 52 -2.08 -7.19 -2.63
N CYS A 53 -2.71 -7.72 -1.57
CA CYS A 53 -2.52 -9.09 -1.12
C CYS A 53 -1.02 -9.47 -0.95
N PRO A 54 -0.21 -8.67 -0.22
CA PRO A 54 1.25 -8.84 -0.19
C PRO A 54 1.70 -10.19 0.38
N MET A 55 0.87 -10.87 1.17
CA MET A 55 1.16 -12.18 1.75
C MET A 55 0.83 -13.37 0.85
N VAL A 56 0.14 -13.14 -0.27
CA VAL A 56 -0.21 -14.23 -1.19
C VAL A 56 1.07 -14.71 -1.88
N SER A 57 1.22 -16.02 -2.07
CA SER A 57 2.38 -16.60 -2.73
C SER A 57 2.47 -16.19 -4.21
N GLU A 58 3.68 -16.20 -4.74
CA GLU A 58 3.96 -15.84 -6.14
C GLU A 58 3.24 -16.74 -7.15
N GLU A 59 2.93 -18.00 -6.79
CA GLU A 59 2.20 -18.94 -7.64
C GLU A 59 0.79 -18.44 -8.03
N TYR A 60 0.21 -17.57 -7.20
CA TYR A 60 -1.08 -16.92 -7.44
C TYR A 60 -0.93 -15.46 -7.87
N GLY A 61 0.30 -15.00 -8.15
CA GLY A 61 0.62 -13.62 -8.54
C GLY A 61 0.72 -12.65 -7.36
N GLY A 62 0.86 -13.13 -6.13
CA GLY A 62 1.16 -12.30 -4.95
C GLY A 62 2.66 -12.02 -4.79
N ALA A 63 3.02 -11.25 -3.76
CA ALA A 63 4.39 -10.84 -3.51
C ALA A 63 5.18 -11.76 -2.54
N GLY A 64 4.54 -12.80 -1.99
CA GLY A 64 5.18 -13.77 -1.09
C GLY A 64 5.69 -13.18 0.24
N GLY A 65 5.23 -11.98 0.61
CA GLY A 65 5.62 -11.29 1.83
C GLY A 65 4.97 -11.87 3.09
N ASP A 66 5.21 -11.21 4.22
CA ASP A 66 4.74 -11.64 5.53
C ASP A 66 3.69 -10.69 6.15
N PHE A 67 3.35 -10.93 7.42
CA PHE A 67 2.41 -10.07 8.13
C PHE A 67 2.91 -8.62 8.29
N GLY A 68 4.23 -8.40 8.40
CA GLY A 68 4.84 -7.07 8.46
C GLY A 68 4.50 -6.24 7.23
N HIS A 69 4.55 -6.84 6.04
CA HIS A 69 4.12 -6.18 4.80
C HIS A 69 2.65 -5.75 4.84
N SER A 70 1.77 -6.62 5.34
CA SER A 70 0.36 -6.26 5.50
C SER A 70 0.16 -5.13 6.49
N VAL A 71 0.89 -5.12 7.61
CA VAL A 71 0.85 -4.00 8.56
C VAL A 71 1.27 -2.71 7.88
N VAL A 72 2.37 -2.71 7.13
CA VAL A 72 2.83 -1.52 6.39
C VAL A 72 1.76 -1.02 5.41
N VAL A 73 1.14 -1.91 4.61
CA VAL A 73 0.05 -1.51 3.69
C VAL A 73 -1.10 -0.83 4.46
N ASN A 74 -1.51 -1.41 5.59
CA ASN A 74 -2.64 -0.89 6.35
C ASN A 74 -2.33 0.44 7.06
N VAL A 75 -1.11 0.64 7.53
CA VAL A 75 -0.71 1.89 8.20
C VAL A 75 -0.50 3.02 7.19
N GLU A 76 0.12 2.75 6.05
CA GLU A 76 0.40 3.83 5.07
C GLU A 76 -0.83 4.25 4.28
N LYS A 77 -1.81 3.34 4.05
CA LYS A 77 -3.06 3.69 3.37
C LYS A 77 -3.96 4.58 4.22
N ASP A 78 -3.76 4.61 5.53
CA ASP A 78 -4.39 5.57 6.42
C ASP A 78 -3.71 6.91 6.19
N VAL A 79 -4.07 7.54 5.07
CA VAL A 79 -3.62 8.88 4.71
C VAL A 79 -4.10 9.81 5.83
N PRO A 80 -3.19 10.48 6.56
CA PRO A 80 -3.61 11.51 7.49
C PRO A 80 -4.21 12.66 6.68
N ASN A 81 -5.41 13.10 7.07
CA ASN A 81 -5.74 14.51 6.91
C ASN A 81 -4.72 15.37 7.66
#